data_AF-A0A3D1BGF4-F1
#
_entry.id   AF-A0A3D1BGF4-F1
#
_cell.length_a   1.000
_cell.length_b   1.000
_cell.length_c   1.000
_cell.angle_alpha   90.00
_cell.angle_beta   90.00
_cell.angle_gamma   90.00
#
_symmetry.space_group_name_H-M   'P 1'
#
loop_
_entity.id
_entity.type
_entity.pdbx_description
1 polymer ?
#
loop_
_entity_poly.entity_id
_entity_poly.type
_entity_poly.pdbx_seq_one_letter_code
_entity_poly.pdbx_strand_id
1 'polypeptide(L)'
;MMSCGPPAGDADSSLREFVPDCATSLEMKASWSAAPAVHNAQGAPAATEMPSPTAYDSKSSVNNWPCATPADTISAERRMCFMNPGFCVLVFHAKIGGTAMNPEHCTMKWVGNVRKMSSVVDAEGRVNYQWRGKDVLEDMPMCPVNEWIGQEVRVSFSGVIHCVETGKVIKKTYGEGLSYDAFLKSPLACPSIIRPELSRIHEGISLRDEAWERAHHLTPHVVYLSQTSHVKVGVTRKANVPSRWVDQGAVAAVVVAEAPYRQLAGEMEVALKGVFSDRTHWRHMLKSATPDSEALLDAKDDALEALGMVYEPFFEEDDEVHTLHFPVHHHPDKVTSTKLEKVPVISGKLVGVKGQYWMWEDGRVWNVRAHAGSRVEIVVS
;
A
#
# COMPACT_ATOMS: atom_id res chain seq x y z
N MET A 1 -10.75 57.74 33.33
CA MET A 1 -10.92 59.19 33.11
C MET A 1 -9.58 59.75 32.65
N MET A 2 -9.60 60.66 31.66
CA MET A 2 -8.54 61.62 31.27
C MET A 2 -7.09 61.08 31.14
N SER A 3 -6.53 60.83 29.95
CA SER A 3 -6.25 61.71 28.78
C SER A 3 -5.07 62.68 28.95
N CYS A 4 -4.19 62.67 27.94
CA CYS A 4 -3.33 63.76 27.39
C CYS A 4 -1.82 63.44 27.33
N GLY A 5 -1.28 63.36 26.10
CA GLY A 5 0.05 63.90 25.77
C GLY A 5 -0.14 65.26 25.06
N PRO A 6 0.75 65.72 24.15
CA PRO A 6 2.16 65.37 23.91
C PRO A 6 3.06 66.60 24.28
N PRO A 7 4.25 66.89 23.67
CA PRO A 7 4.37 67.35 22.27
C PRO A 7 5.59 66.78 21.51
N ALA A 8 5.83 67.28 20.28
CA ALA A 8 6.79 66.78 19.30
C ALA A 8 7.85 67.82 18.87
N GLY A 9 8.77 67.40 17.99
CA GLY A 9 9.62 68.26 17.15
C GLY A 9 11.12 68.21 17.47
N ASP A 10 12.05 68.41 16.53
CA ASP A 10 11.91 68.36 15.06
C ASP A 10 13.30 68.38 14.38
N ALA A 11 13.34 68.25 13.05
CA ALA A 11 14.44 68.56 12.11
C ALA A 11 15.66 67.59 12.00
N ASP A 12 16.35 67.49 10.85
CA ASP A 12 16.03 67.70 9.42
C ASP A 12 17.18 67.16 8.53
N SER A 13 16.90 66.72 7.29
CA SER A 13 17.84 66.43 6.18
C SER A 13 18.86 65.27 6.44
N SER A 14 19.48 64.56 5.49
CA SER A 14 19.45 64.41 4.01
C SER A 14 20.32 63.16 3.65
N LEU A 15 20.31 62.49 2.48
CA LEU A 15 19.56 62.56 1.22
C LEU A 15 19.75 61.23 0.42
N ARG A 16 18.81 60.91 -0.49
CA ARG A 16 18.91 60.01 -1.68
C ARG A 16 18.80 58.47 -1.55
N GLU A 17 17.81 57.99 -2.30
CA GLU A 17 17.61 56.63 -2.81
C GLU A 17 18.74 56.18 -3.76
N PHE A 18 18.85 54.87 -4.00
CA PHE A 18 19.24 54.37 -5.32
C PHE A 18 18.62 52.99 -5.61
N VAL A 19 17.83 52.92 -6.70
CA VAL A 19 17.34 51.68 -7.33
C VAL A 19 18.40 51.19 -8.32
N PRO A 20 18.48 49.88 -8.60
CA PRO A 20 18.72 49.48 -9.99
C PRO A 20 17.71 48.44 -10.49
N ASP A 21 17.37 48.56 -11.76
CA ASP A 21 16.47 47.69 -12.51
C ASP A 21 17.19 47.17 -13.78
N CYS A 22 16.63 46.11 -14.37
CA CYS A 22 16.88 45.56 -15.69
C CYS A 22 18.14 44.72 -15.99
N ALA A 23 17.87 43.44 -16.22
CA ALA A 23 18.30 42.62 -17.36
C ALA A 23 19.80 42.35 -17.62
N THR A 24 20.18 41.06 -17.51
CA THR A 24 20.88 40.39 -18.62
C THR A 24 20.43 38.92 -18.70
N SER A 25 20.02 38.50 -19.90
CA SER A 25 19.64 37.12 -20.22
C SER A 25 20.87 36.21 -20.23
N LEU A 26 20.77 35.01 -19.69
CA LEU A 26 21.77 33.95 -19.88
C LEU A 26 21.08 32.60 -20.09
N GLU A 27 21.16 32.09 -21.32
CA GLU A 27 20.64 30.79 -21.71
C GLU A 27 21.39 29.67 -20.98
N MET A 28 20.77 28.99 -20.02
CA MET A 28 21.21 27.65 -19.60
C MET A 28 20.53 26.59 -20.47
N LYS A 29 21.10 26.36 -21.65
CA LYS A 29 20.72 25.25 -22.54
C LYS A 29 20.99 23.92 -21.85
N ALA A 30 19.92 23.17 -21.60
CA ALA A 30 20.01 21.77 -21.19
C ALA A 30 20.76 20.96 -22.28
N SER A 31 21.96 20.48 -21.95
CA SER A 31 22.73 19.59 -22.81
C SER A 31 22.93 18.25 -22.09
N TRP A 32 22.03 17.31 -22.35
CA TRP A 32 22.28 15.90 -22.06
C TRP A 32 23.31 15.39 -23.07
N SER A 33 24.60 15.47 -22.72
CA SER A 33 25.69 14.91 -23.50
C SER A 33 25.96 13.46 -23.07
N ALA A 34 25.96 12.56 -24.06
CA ALA A 34 26.27 11.14 -23.84
C ALA A 34 27.69 10.96 -23.29
N ALA A 35 27.87 9.93 -22.45
CA ALA A 35 29.18 9.58 -21.89
C ALA A 35 30.19 9.25 -23.02
N PRO A 36 31.42 9.79 -22.99
CA PRO A 36 32.42 9.49 -23.99
C PRO A 36 33.03 8.10 -23.77
N ALA A 37 33.09 7.31 -24.84
CA ALA A 37 33.91 6.11 -24.87
C ALA A 37 35.40 6.52 -24.86
N VAL A 38 36.20 5.87 -24.01
CA VAL A 38 37.67 5.95 -24.08
C VAL A 38 38.23 4.55 -24.29
N HIS A 39 38.65 4.28 -25.52
CA HIS A 39 39.62 3.22 -25.78
C HIS A 39 40.96 3.60 -25.15
N ASN A 40 41.58 2.68 -24.41
CA ASN A 40 42.94 2.31 -24.76
C ASN A 40 43.20 0.83 -24.46
N ALA A 41 43.96 0.17 -25.31
CA ALA A 41 44.19 -1.28 -25.26
C ALA A 41 45.64 -1.57 -24.90
N GLN A 42 45.88 -2.66 -24.16
CA GLN A 42 47.00 -3.61 -24.33
C GLN A 42 46.96 -4.71 -23.25
N GLY A 43 47.20 -5.97 -23.64
CA GLY A 43 47.48 -7.07 -22.70
C GLY A 43 46.47 -8.23 -22.66
N ALA A 44 46.38 -9.03 -23.72
CA ALA A 44 45.87 -10.41 -23.65
C ALA A 44 47.00 -11.36 -23.21
N PRO A 45 46.70 -12.59 -22.75
CA PRO A 45 46.50 -13.67 -23.73
C PRO A 45 45.46 -14.76 -23.38
N ALA A 46 45.17 -15.58 -24.40
CA ALA A 46 44.68 -16.96 -24.36
C ALA A 46 43.25 -17.24 -23.84
N ALA A 47 42.34 -17.47 -24.79
CA ALA A 47 41.11 -18.22 -24.57
C ALA A 47 41.40 -19.73 -24.37
N THR A 48 40.46 -20.46 -23.76
CA THR A 48 40.35 -21.92 -23.93
C THR A 48 38.88 -22.31 -23.93
N GLU A 49 38.52 -23.26 -24.78
CA GLU A 49 37.15 -23.49 -25.23
C GLU A 49 36.33 -24.36 -24.25
N MET A 50 35.01 -24.24 -24.31
CA MET A 50 34.11 -25.25 -23.76
C MET A 50 34.14 -26.52 -24.63
N PRO A 51 33.91 -27.69 -24.02
CA PRO A 51 33.24 -28.78 -24.75
C PRO A 51 32.04 -29.36 -23.99
N SER A 52 30.94 -29.49 -24.70
CA SER A 52 29.98 -30.59 -24.60
C SER A 52 29.56 -30.95 -26.04
N PRO A 53 28.96 -32.12 -26.33
CA PRO A 53 28.55 -33.20 -25.42
C PRO A 53 29.05 -34.61 -25.84
N THR A 54 28.97 -35.59 -24.93
CA THR A 54 28.89 -37.02 -25.31
C THR A 54 27.93 -37.78 -24.40
N ALA A 55 27.02 -38.54 -25.01
CA ALA A 55 26.23 -39.54 -24.32
C ALA A 55 27.04 -40.81 -24.10
N TYR A 56 26.78 -41.54 -23.02
CA TYR A 56 26.95 -43.00 -23.02
C TYR A 56 25.93 -43.68 -22.10
N ASP A 57 25.53 -44.87 -22.53
CA ASP A 57 24.44 -45.68 -21.99
C ASP A 57 24.98 -46.75 -21.02
N SER A 58 24.16 -47.21 -20.06
CA SER A 58 23.88 -48.63 -19.82
C SER A 58 23.32 -48.97 -18.41
N LYS A 59 22.22 -49.75 -18.42
CA LYS A 59 21.88 -50.84 -17.47
C LYS A 59 21.60 -50.48 -15.99
N SER A 60 20.79 -51.22 -15.22
CA SER A 60 19.69 -52.16 -15.50
C SER A 60 19.11 -52.66 -14.17
N SER A 61 17.79 -52.64 -13.98
CA SER A 61 17.10 -53.63 -13.14
C SER A 61 15.59 -53.65 -13.43
N VAL A 62 15.10 -54.83 -13.79
CA VAL A 62 13.68 -55.11 -14.11
C VAL A 62 13.09 -55.93 -12.96
N ASN A 63 11.81 -55.71 -12.65
CA ASN A 63 10.84 -56.71 -12.15
C ASN A 63 9.43 -56.07 -12.28
N ASN A 64 8.64 -56.39 -13.31
CA ASN A 64 7.58 -57.43 -13.32
C ASN A 64 6.51 -57.23 -12.23
N TRP A 65 5.19 -57.25 -12.46
CA TRP A 65 4.19 -57.34 -13.56
C TRP A 65 2.82 -57.46 -12.79
N PRO A 66 1.60 -57.59 -13.38
CA PRO A 66 1.20 -57.61 -14.78
C PRO A 66 0.14 -56.54 -15.16
N CYS A 67 -0.25 -56.52 -16.44
CA CYS A 67 -1.36 -55.71 -16.99
C CYS A 67 -2.65 -56.56 -17.15
N ALA A 68 -3.82 -55.91 -17.13
CA ALA A 68 -5.10 -56.47 -17.54
C ALA A 68 -5.92 -55.43 -18.35
N THR A 69 -6.77 -55.92 -19.25
CA THR A 69 -7.32 -55.24 -20.45
C THR A 69 -8.69 -54.55 -20.26
N PRO A 70 -9.21 -53.77 -21.24
CA PRO A 70 -10.08 -52.61 -20.96
C PRO A 70 -11.59 -52.76 -21.29
N ALA A 71 -12.38 -51.93 -20.62
CA ALA A 71 -13.70 -51.36 -20.97
C ALA A 71 -13.92 -50.16 -19.99
N ASP A 72 -14.55 -49.02 -20.29
CA ASP A 72 -15.52 -48.67 -21.33
C ASP A 72 -15.22 -47.34 -22.04
N THR A 73 -15.83 -47.15 -23.21
CA THR A 73 -15.72 -45.96 -24.06
C THR A 73 -16.55 -44.79 -23.52
N ILE A 74 -15.97 -43.57 -23.44
CA ILE A 74 -16.75 -42.32 -23.42
C ILE A 74 -16.36 -41.46 -24.63
N SER A 75 -17.37 -41.11 -25.43
CA SER A 75 -17.23 -40.27 -26.62
C SER A 75 -16.88 -38.83 -26.26
N ALA A 76 -15.87 -38.26 -26.91
CA ALA A 76 -15.53 -36.85 -26.83
C ALA A 76 -16.02 -36.11 -28.08
N GLU A 77 -17.17 -35.43 -27.99
CA GLU A 77 -17.57 -34.48 -29.03
C GLU A 77 -16.74 -33.19 -28.93
N ARG A 78 -16.10 -32.85 -30.06
CA ARG A 78 -15.12 -31.77 -30.15
C ARG A 78 -15.79 -30.48 -30.60
N ARG A 79 -16.15 -29.59 -29.67
CA ARG A 79 -16.45 -28.17 -29.99
C ARG A 79 -15.27 -27.28 -29.63
N MET A 80 -14.79 -26.58 -30.65
CA MET A 80 -13.59 -25.75 -30.60
C MET A 80 -14.00 -24.30 -30.33
N CYS A 81 -13.77 -23.81 -29.12
CA CYS A 81 -13.85 -22.39 -28.78
C CYS A 81 -12.49 -21.93 -28.24
N PHE A 82 -11.87 -20.97 -28.93
CA PHE A 82 -10.62 -20.35 -28.50
C PHE A 82 -10.87 -19.43 -27.30
N MET A 83 -10.07 -19.54 -26.23
CA MET A 83 -9.66 -18.43 -25.36
C MET A 83 -8.49 -18.85 -24.43
N ASN A 84 -7.80 -17.85 -23.88
CA ASN A 84 -6.46 -17.96 -23.27
C ASN A 84 -6.38 -18.80 -21.98
N PRO A 85 -5.17 -19.31 -21.62
CA PRO A 85 -4.98 -20.21 -20.48
C PRO A 85 -4.75 -19.48 -19.16
N GLY A 86 -5.23 -20.09 -18.06
CA GLY A 86 -4.73 -19.80 -16.71
C GLY A 86 -5.80 -19.46 -15.68
N PHE A 87 -6.56 -20.45 -15.21
CA PHE A 87 -6.94 -20.72 -13.81
C PHE A 87 -7.96 -21.86 -13.81
N CYS A 88 -7.61 -23.02 -13.24
CA CYS A 88 -8.55 -24.13 -13.05
C CYS A 88 -8.46 -24.61 -11.60
N VAL A 89 -9.43 -24.21 -10.79
CA VAL A 89 -9.59 -24.74 -9.44
C VAL A 89 -10.20 -26.14 -9.56
N LEU A 90 -9.42 -27.17 -9.19
CA LEU A 90 -9.85 -28.57 -9.20
C LEU A 90 -10.86 -28.82 -8.06
N VAL A 91 -12.14 -28.55 -8.34
CA VAL A 91 -13.25 -28.99 -7.48
C VAL A 91 -13.58 -30.44 -7.81
N PHE A 92 -13.13 -31.37 -6.97
CA PHE A 92 -13.46 -32.79 -7.10
C PHE A 92 -14.96 -33.04 -6.84
N HIS A 93 -15.75 -33.19 -7.91
CA HIS A 93 -17.12 -33.72 -7.83
C HIS A 93 -17.12 -35.24 -7.95
N ALA A 94 -16.96 -35.94 -6.82
CA ALA A 94 -17.22 -37.36 -6.75
C ALA A 94 -18.74 -37.63 -6.74
N LYS A 95 -19.32 -37.91 -7.91
CA LYS A 95 -20.71 -38.40 -8.01
C LYS A 95 -20.78 -39.87 -7.58
N ILE A 96 -21.08 -40.10 -6.30
CA ILE A 96 -21.68 -41.37 -5.84
C ILE A 96 -23.18 -41.08 -5.63
N GLY A 97 -24.04 -41.93 -6.19
CA GLY A 97 -25.46 -41.63 -6.31
C GLY A 97 -26.26 -41.83 -5.02
N GLY A 98 -27.42 -41.17 -4.95
CA GLY A 98 -28.58 -41.82 -4.32
C GLY A 98 -28.99 -41.42 -2.91
N THR A 99 -28.58 -40.27 -2.37
CA THR A 99 -29.30 -39.62 -1.24
C THR A 99 -29.12 -38.10 -1.30
N ALA A 100 -30.14 -37.35 -0.88
CA ALA A 100 -30.05 -35.90 -0.80
C ALA A 100 -29.07 -35.51 0.32
N MET A 101 -27.88 -35.03 -0.04
CA MET A 101 -26.96 -34.44 0.92
C MET A 101 -27.50 -33.06 1.35
N ASN A 102 -27.54 -32.85 2.67
CA ASN A 102 -27.74 -31.53 3.25
C ASN A 102 -26.67 -30.57 2.69
N PRO A 103 -26.97 -29.28 2.51
CA PRO A 103 -25.93 -28.28 2.27
C PRO A 103 -25.11 -28.13 3.55
N GLU A 104 -24.04 -28.92 3.68
CA GLU A 104 -23.04 -28.69 4.73
C GLU A 104 -22.48 -27.28 4.53
N HIS A 105 -22.70 -26.41 5.52
CA HIS A 105 -22.07 -25.08 5.57
C HIS A 105 -20.57 -25.28 5.51
N CYS A 106 -19.97 -24.99 4.35
CA CYS A 106 -18.55 -25.18 4.09
C CYS A 106 -17.74 -24.17 4.90
N THR A 107 -17.55 -24.49 6.19
CA THR A 107 -16.94 -23.62 7.19
C THR A 107 -15.47 -23.45 6.85
N MET A 108 -15.11 -22.28 6.32
CA MET A 108 -13.72 -21.97 5.99
C MET A 108 -12.95 -21.70 7.28
N LYS A 109 -11.83 -22.41 7.45
CA LYS A 109 -10.93 -22.25 8.59
C LYS A 109 -9.53 -21.90 8.12
N TRP A 110 -8.98 -20.81 8.64
CA TRP A 110 -7.65 -20.30 8.35
C TRP A 110 -6.87 -20.10 9.66
N VAL A 111 -5.58 -20.45 9.70
CA VAL A 111 -4.72 -20.24 10.87
C VAL A 111 -3.37 -19.73 10.44
N GLY A 112 -2.94 -18.58 10.96
CA GLY A 112 -1.66 -17.98 10.59
C GLY A 112 -1.41 -16.63 11.26
N ASN A 113 -0.27 -16.03 10.94
CA ASN A 113 0.12 -14.72 11.44
C ASN A 113 -0.44 -13.61 10.54
N VAL A 114 -1.21 -12.71 11.13
CA VAL A 114 -1.81 -11.56 10.45
C VAL A 114 -0.75 -10.74 9.71
N ARG A 115 -1.08 -10.25 8.52
CA ARG A 115 -0.37 -9.18 7.81
C ARG A 115 -1.38 -8.13 7.34
N LYS A 116 -0.87 -6.98 6.91
CA LYS A 116 -1.65 -5.93 6.25
C LYS A 116 -2.40 -6.54 5.04
N MET A 117 -3.71 -6.31 4.94
CA MET A 117 -4.50 -6.73 3.79
C MET A 117 -4.04 -6.00 2.53
N SER A 118 -4.13 -6.67 1.37
CA SER A 118 -4.05 -6.01 0.07
C SER A 118 -5.44 -5.62 -0.40
N SER A 119 -5.48 -4.67 -1.32
CA SER A 119 -6.68 -4.22 -2.01
C SER A 119 -6.39 -4.01 -3.49
N VAL A 120 -7.41 -4.22 -4.30
CA VAL A 120 -7.47 -3.86 -5.72
C VAL A 120 -8.72 -2.99 -5.91
N VAL A 121 -8.65 -2.02 -6.80
CA VAL A 121 -9.77 -1.15 -7.17
C VAL A 121 -10.11 -1.46 -8.62
N ASP A 122 -11.38 -1.62 -8.96
CA ASP A 122 -11.83 -1.80 -10.34
C ASP A 122 -12.10 -0.47 -11.06
N ALA A 123 -12.50 -0.54 -12.33
CA ALA A 123 -12.72 0.65 -13.17
C ALA A 123 -13.87 1.54 -12.65
N GLU A 124 -14.78 0.97 -11.86
CA GLU A 124 -15.89 1.68 -11.21
C GLU A 124 -15.55 2.15 -9.79
N GLY A 125 -14.27 2.11 -9.38
CA GLY A 125 -13.82 2.57 -8.06
C GLY A 125 -14.15 1.63 -6.90
N ARG A 126 -14.65 0.42 -7.15
CA ARG A 126 -15.05 -0.53 -6.10
C ARG A 126 -13.84 -1.24 -5.52
N VAL A 127 -13.75 -1.25 -4.20
CA VAL A 127 -12.61 -1.80 -3.45
C VAL A 127 -12.82 -3.29 -3.17
N ASN A 128 -11.89 -4.10 -3.66
CA ASN A 128 -11.84 -5.54 -3.44
C ASN A 128 -10.67 -5.88 -2.51
N TYR A 129 -10.97 -6.44 -1.33
CA TYR A 129 -9.99 -6.78 -0.30
C TYR A 129 -9.57 -8.24 -0.35
N GLN A 130 -8.28 -8.47 -0.13
CA GLN A 130 -7.69 -9.80 -0.01
C GLN A 130 -6.97 -9.94 1.33
N TRP A 131 -7.29 -11.03 2.01
CA TRP A 131 -6.67 -11.43 3.25
C TRP A 131 -5.23 -11.83 2.97
N ARG A 132 -4.31 -11.34 3.80
CA ARG A 132 -2.91 -11.73 3.76
C ARG A 132 -2.45 -12.15 5.14
N GLY A 133 -1.74 -13.26 5.18
CA GLY A 133 -1.02 -13.71 6.36
C GLY A 133 0.18 -14.55 5.96
N LYS A 134 0.92 -14.97 6.98
CA LYS A 134 2.10 -15.83 6.84
C LYS A 134 2.05 -16.93 7.90
N ASP A 135 2.57 -18.13 7.62
CA ASP A 135 2.92 -19.04 8.72
C ASP A 135 4.31 -18.63 9.24
N VAL A 136 4.31 -17.86 10.33
CA VAL A 136 5.47 -17.15 10.89
C VAL A 136 6.10 -16.15 9.88
N LEU A 137 6.87 -16.66 8.91
CA LEU A 137 7.49 -15.91 7.82
C LEU A 137 7.11 -16.40 6.41
N GLU A 138 6.54 -17.60 6.24
CA GLU A 138 6.20 -18.18 4.94
C GLU A 138 4.89 -17.57 4.40
N ASP A 139 4.84 -17.11 3.15
CA ASP A 139 3.61 -16.56 2.55
C ASP A 139 2.52 -17.61 2.41
N MET A 140 1.32 -17.30 2.89
CA MET A 140 0.13 -18.14 2.74
C MET A 140 -0.71 -17.70 1.54
N PRO A 141 -1.53 -18.60 0.97
CA PRO A 141 -2.54 -18.23 -0.03
C PRO A 141 -3.42 -17.08 0.45
N MET A 142 -3.76 -16.20 -0.48
CA MET A 142 -4.59 -15.03 -0.23
C MET A 142 -6.07 -15.39 -0.42
N CYS A 143 -6.92 -14.90 0.47
CA CYS A 143 -8.36 -15.21 0.44
C CYS A 143 -9.18 -13.94 0.14
N PRO A 144 -10.26 -14.01 -0.67
CA PRO A 144 -11.13 -12.87 -0.93
C PRO A 144 -11.94 -12.50 0.31
N VAL A 145 -11.66 -11.35 0.94
CA VAL A 145 -12.36 -10.92 2.16
C VAL A 145 -13.78 -10.47 1.85
N ASN A 146 -14.02 -9.97 0.63
CA ASN A 146 -15.35 -9.52 0.20
C ASN A 146 -16.40 -10.66 0.28
N GLU A 147 -16.00 -11.92 0.09
CA GLU A 147 -16.89 -13.10 0.22
C GLU A 147 -17.27 -13.43 1.66
N TRP A 148 -16.54 -12.90 2.65
CA TRP A 148 -16.81 -13.08 4.08
C TRP A 148 -17.80 -12.04 4.63
N ILE A 149 -18.09 -10.99 3.86
CA ILE A 149 -18.98 -9.90 4.27
C ILE A 149 -20.43 -10.37 4.16
N GLY A 150 -21.18 -10.22 5.23
CA GLY A 150 -22.52 -10.76 5.43
C GLY A 150 -22.56 -12.10 6.18
N GLN A 151 -21.42 -12.80 6.29
CA GLN A 151 -21.30 -14.10 6.96
C GLN A 151 -20.96 -13.96 8.45
N GLU A 152 -21.15 -15.03 9.21
CA GLU A 152 -20.65 -15.13 10.58
C GLU A 152 -19.14 -15.37 10.57
N VAL A 153 -18.38 -14.47 11.21
CA VAL A 153 -16.91 -14.49 11.20
C VAL A 153 -16.38 -14.44 12.63
N ARG A 154 -15.59 -15.46 13.00
CA ARG A 154 -14.87 -15.56 14.27
C ARG A 154 -13.38 -15.41 14.05
N VAL A 155 -12.73 -14.52 14.80
CA VAL A 155 -11.27 -14.38 14.86
C VAL A 155 -10.83 -14.66 16.29
N SER A 156 -9.96 -15.67 16.47
CA SER A 156 -9.44 -16.13 17.76
C SER A 156 -7.91 -15.94 17.80
N PHE A 157 -7.41 -15.14 18.73
CA PHE A 157 -5.98 -14.92 18.93
C PHE A 157 -5.36 -15.99 19.85
N SER A 158 -4.28 -16.62 19.37
CA SER A 158 -3.57 -17.70 20.06
C SER A 158 -2.74 -17.25 21.28
N GLY A 159 -2.61 -15.95 21.53
CA GLY A 159 -1.67 -15.39 22.50
C GLY A 159 -0.23 -15.23 21.98
N VAL A 160 0.09 -15.74 20.78
CA VAL A 160 1.45 -15.71 20.23
C VAL A 160 1.60 -14.65 19.14
N ILE A 161 2.58 -13.76 19.28
CA ILE A 161 2.97 -12.76 18.29
C ILE A 161 4.37 -13.10 17.77
N HIS A 162 4.56 -13.09 16.46
CA HIS A 162 5.87 -13.27 15.83
C HIS A 162 6.28 -11.97 15.12
N CYS A 163 7.55 -11.59 15.26
CA CYS A 163 8.12 -10.45 14.53
C CYS A 163 7.94 -10.64 13.03
N VAL A 164 7.37 -9.65 12.34
CA VAL A 164 7.02 -9.78 10.90
C VAL A 164 8.21 -9.99 9.97
N GLU A 165 9.42 -9.60 10.42
CA GLU A 165 10.69 -9.65 9.68
C GLU A 165 11.58 -10.83 10.12
N THR A 166 11.67 -11.11 11.43
CA THR A 166 12.62 -12.12 11.96
C THR A 166 11.96 -13.41 12.44
N GLY A 167 10.63 -13.50 12.44
CA GLY A 167 9.87 -14.68 12.87
C GLY A 167 9.94 -14.98 14.38
N LYS A 168 10.80 -14.31 15.15
CA LYS A 168 10.95 -14.53 16.60
C LYS A 168 9.66 -14.21 17.35
N VAL A 169 9.30 -15.05 18.32
CA VAL A 169 8.17 -14.80 19.24
C VAL A 169 8.47 -13.58 20.12
N ILE A 170 7.50 -12.67 20.23
CA ILE A 170 7.61 -11.41 20.97
C ILE A 170 6.37 -11.15 21.85
N LYS A 171 6.54 -10.41 22.95
CA LYS A 171 5.44 -10.06 23.87
C LYS A 171 4.60 -8.86 23.41
N LYS A 172 5.14 -8.02 22.52
CA LYS A 172 4.51 -6.84 21.93
C LYS A 172 5.23 -6.43 20.66
N THR A 173 4.52 -5.73 19.78
CA THR A 173 5.02 -5.19 18.52
C THR A 173 5.57 -3.77 18.68
N TYR A 174 6.45 -3.38 17.75
CA TYR A 174 6.93 -2.01 17.54
C TYR A 174 6.77 -1.67 16.06
N GLY A 175 6.30 -0.45 15.76
CA GLY A 175 5.95 -0.08 14.38
C GLY A 175 4.94 -1.07 13.75
N GLU A 176 5.24 -1.51 12.53
CA GLU A 176 4.40 -2.41 11.72
C GLU A 176 4.57 -3.91 12.06
N GLY A 177 4.61 -4.27 13.36
CA GLY A 177 4.71 -5.67 13.80
C GLY A 177 6.14 -6.18 14.06
N LEU A 178 7.13 -5.29 14.20
CA LEU A 178 8.53 -5.65 14.43
C LEU A 178 8.82 -5.94 15.91
N SER A 179 9.89 -6.69 16.18
CA SER A 179 10.54 -6.71 17.51
C SER A 179 11.27 -5.38 17.76
N TYR A 180 11.69 -5.13 19.00
CA TYR A 180 12.46 -3.92 19.33
C TYR A 180 13.78 -3.83 18.55
N ASP A 181 14.57 -4.92 18.55
CA ASP A 181 15.86 -4.97 17.84
C ASP A 181 15.71 -4.80 16.33
N ALA A 182 14.63 -5.34 15.77
CA ALA A 182 14.27 -5.19 14.36
C ALA A 182 13.84 -3.74 14.05
N PHE A 183 13.00 -3.14 14.89
CA PHE A 183 12.55 -1.75 14.75
C PHE A 183 13.70 -0.73 14.76
N LEU A 184 14.77 -0.99 15.52
CA LEU A 184 15.96 -0.12 15.53
C LEU A 184 16.77 -0.17 14.24
N LYS A 185 16.79 -1.32 13.54
CA LYS A 185 17.68 -1.58 12.40
C LYS A 185 16.97 -1.56 11.05
N SER A 186 15.76 -2.08 10.97
CA SER A 186 15.02 -2.27 9.73
C SER A 186 14.78 -0.93 9.02
N PRO A 187 14.98 -0.85 7.69
CA PRO A 187 14.67 0.36 6.93
C PRO A 187 13.17 0.69 6.96
N LEU A 188 12.30 -0.29 7.17
CA LEU A 188 10.84 -0.13 7.34
C LEU A 188 10.46 0.77 8.53
N ALA A 189 11.37 0.95 9.50
CA ALA A 189 11.20 1.79 10.68
C ALA A 189 12.10 3.04 10.66
N CYS A 190 12.70 3.37 9.51
CA CYS A 190 13.50 4.58 9.34
C CYS A 190 12.64 5.85 9.55
N PRO A 191 13.13 6.93 10.19
CA PRO A 191 12.35 8.15 10.39
C PRO A 191 11.75 8.74 9.10
N SER A 192 12.45 8.58 7.98
CA SER A 192 12.01 9.04 6.65
C SER A 192 10.79 8.28 6.09
N ILE A 193 10.40 7.15 6.68
CA ILE A 193 9.16 6.44 6.35
C ILE A 193 7.93 7.19 6.89
N ILE A 194 8.06 7.84 8.05
CA ILE A 194 7.00 8.65 8.67
C ILE A 194 7.06 10.10 8.16
N ARG A 195 8.28 10.61 7.95
CA ARG A 195 8.58 11.99 7.56
C ARG A 195 9.37 12.01 6.24
N PRO A 196 8.70 11.97 5.08
CA PRO A 196 9.33 11.82 3.78
C PRO A 196 10.42 12.88 3.50
N GLU A 197 10.23 14.10 4.02
CA GLU A 197 11.13 15.25 3.91
C GLU A 197 12.53 15.00 4.50
N LEU A 198 12.68 14.00 5.39
CA LEU A 198 13.95 13.65 6.01
C LEU A 198 14.82 12.69 5.17
N SER A 199 14.40 12.28 3.97
CA SER A 199 15.15 11.30 3.17
C SER A 199 16.29 11.93 2.34
N ARG A 200 17.54 11.66 2.71
CA ARG A 200 18.72 12.24 2.04
C ARG A 200 19.36 11.35 0.95
N ILE A 201 18.71 10.25 0.57
CA ILE A 201 19.29 9.28 -0.38
C ILE A 201 19.40 9.82 -1.82
N HIS A 202 18.66 10.88 -2.14
CA HIS A 202 18.81 11.63 -3.39
C HIS A 202 20.14 12.41 -3.46
N GLU A 203 20.71 12.76 -2.31
CA GLU A 203 22.06 13.30 -2.14
C GLU A 203 23.14 12.20 -2.08
N GLY A 204 22.74 10.92 -2.16
CA GLY A 204 23.61 9.77 -1.92
C GLY A 204 23.80 9.38 -0.44
N ILE A 205 23.05 9.98 0.49
CA ILE A 205 23.20 9.75 1.93
C ILE A 205 22.09 8.83 2.46
N SER A 206 22.45 7.60 2.84
CA SER A 206 21.53 6.62 3.46
C SER A 206 21.38 6.82 4.98
N LEU A 207 20.19 6.57 5.52
CA LEU A 207 19.93 6.66 6.97
C LEU A 207 20.05 5.31 7.71
N ARG A 208 19.73 4.19 7.05
CA ARG A 208 19.81 2.83 7.61
C ARG A 208 20.30 1.78 6.60
N ASP A 209 19.77 1.80 5.38
CA ASP A 209 20.05 0.80 4.35
C ASP A 209 20.05 1.48 2.97
N GLU A 210 21.24 1.66 2.38
CA GLU A 210 21.38 2.38 1.12
C GLU A 210 20.65 1.68 -0.05
N ALA A 211 20.79 0.35 -0.16
CA ALA A 211 20.20 -0.40 -1.26
C ALA A 211 18.68 -0.37 -1.20
N TRP A 212 18.11 -0.55 0.01
CA TRP A 212 16.68 -0.44 0.23
C TRP A 212 16.17 0.99 -0.01
N GLU A 213 16.85 2.01 0.56
CA GLU A 213 16.43 3.41 0.43
C GLU A 213 16.50 3.89 -1.02
N ARG A 214 17.53 3.52 -1.80
CA ARG A 214 17.57 3.80 -3.24
C ARG A 214 16.36 3.20 -3.96
N ALA A 215 16.11 1.90 -3.77
CA ALA A 215 15.02 1.20 -4.44
C ALA A 215 13.61 1.71 -4.06
N HIS A 216 13.43 2.26 -2.85
CA HIS A 216 12.11 2.67 -2.35
C HIS A 216 11.86 4.19 -2.34
N HIS A 217 12.90 5.02 -2.41
CA HIS A 217 12.80 6.48 -2.35
C HIS A 217 13.22 7.18 -3.65
N LEU A 218 14.14 6.61 -4.44
CA LEU A 218 14.53 7.14 -5.77
C LEU A 218 13.64 6.55 -6.85
N THR A 219 12.35 6.84 -6.72
CA THR A 219 11.26 6.33 -7.57
C THR A 219 10.14 7.35 -7.53
N PRO A 220 9.31 7.50 -8.58
CA PRO A 220 8.24 8.48 -8.61
C PRO A 220 7.30 8.39 -7.41
N HIS A 221 7.06 9.54 -6.79
CA HIS A 221 6.13 9.75 -5.68
C HIS A 221 5.09 10.77 -6.08
N VAL A 222 3.84 10.53 -5.71
CA VAL A 222 2.76 11.51 -5.87
C VAL A 222 2.46 12.21 -4.55
N VAL A 223 2.22 13.51 -4.64
CA VAL A 223 1.52 14.33 -3.65
C VAL A 223 0.05 14.33 -4.06
N TYR A 224 -0.85 14.03 -3.13
CA TYR A 224 -2.28 13.93 -3.41
C TYR A 224 -3.11 14.56 -2.30
N LEU A 225 -4.31 14.99 -2.67
CA LEU A 225 -5.38 15.30 -1.74
C LEU A 225 -6.32 14.10 -1.65
N SER A 226 -6.83 13.84 -0.45
CA SER A 226 -7.78 12.74 -0.24
C SER A 226 -8.84 13.11 0.77
N GLN A 227 -10.09 12.80 0.44
CA GLN A 227 -11.24 13.05 1.28
C GLN A 227 -11.56 11.80 2.10
N THR A 228 -11.58 11.94 3.43
CA THR A 228 -12.06 10.89 4.35
C THR A 228 -13.33 11.32 5.07
N SER A 229 -13.18 12.13 6.11
CA SER A 229 -14.23 13.00 6.67
C SER A 229 -13.99 14.48 6.34
N HIS A 230 -12.83 14.77 5.79
CA HIS A 230 -12.33 16.06 5.34
C HIS A 230 -11.19 15.80 4.34
N VAL A 231 -10.82 16.83 3.58
CA VAL A 231 -9.64 16.83 2.69
C VAL A 231 -8.36 16.87 3.54
N LYS A 232 -7.37 16.08 3.14
CA LYS A 232 -6.00 16.09 3.69
C LYS A 232 -4.99 15.87 2.57
N VAL A 233 -3.81 16.46 2.72
CA VAL A 233 -2.64 16.13 1.92
C VAL A 233 -2.01 14.80 2.37
N GLY A 234 -1.38 14.08 1.45
CA GLY A 234 -0.48 12.99 1.78
C GLY A 234 0.44 12.63 0.61
N VAL A 235 1.49 11.85 0.90
CA VAL A 235 2.39 11.32 -0.15
C VAL A 235 2.48 9.81 -0.20
N THR A 236 2.83 9.29 -1.38
CA THR A 236 3.10 7.87 -1.62
C THR A 236 3.92 7.66 -2.89
N ARG A 237 4.54 6.49 -3.07
CA ARG A 237 5.03 6.08 -4.40
C ARG A 237 3.86 6.00 -5.38
N LYS A 238 4.08 6.40 -6.64
CA LYS A 238 3.09 6.30 -7.73
C LYS A 238 2.57 4.87 -7.88
N ALA A 239 3.45 3.87 -7.82
CA ALA A 239 3.10 2.45 -7.87
C ALA A 239 2.21 1.92 -6.71
N ASN A 240 1.96 2.71 -5.65
CA ASN A 240 1.02 2.35 -4.58
C ASN A 240 -0.39 2.96 -4.80
N VAL A 241 -0.59 3.82 -5.79
CA VAL A 241 -1.90 4.40 -6.14
C VAL A 241 -2.75 3.33 -6.86
N PRO A 242 -4.06 3.18 -6.58
CA PRO A 242 -4.87 3.83 -5.54
C PRO A 242 -4.84 3.12 -4.17
N SER A 243 -4.12 2.00 -4.02
CA SER A 243 -4.13 1.17 -2.79
C SER A 243 -3.78 1.95 -1.50
N ARG A 244 -3.00 3.03 -1.60
CA ARG A 244 -2.71 3.91 -0.46
C ARG A 244 -3.92 4.71 0.01
N TRP A 245 -4.74 5.22 -0.91
CA TRP A 245 -5.98 5.95 -0.59
C TRP A 245 -6.98 4.99 0.07
N VAL A 246 -7.06 3.77 -0.45
CA VAL A 246 -7.82 2.67 0.15
C VAL A 246 -7.37 2.38 1.59
N ASP A 247 -6.08 2.21 1.86
CA ASP A 247 -5.53 2.02 3.22
C ASP A 247 -5.94 3.13 4.20
N GLN A 248 -5.99 4.35 3.69
CA GLN A 248 -6.36 5.56 4.43
C GLN A 248 -7.87 5.78 4.51
N GLY A 249 -8.68 4.88 3.96
CA GLY A 249 -10.15 4.93 3.97
C GLY A 249 -10.75 6.14 3.26
N ALA A 250 -10.03 6.70 2.28
CA ALA A 250 -10.48 7.84 1.50
C ALA A 250 -11.64 7.44 0.57
N VAL A 251 -12.68 8.27 0.49
CA VAL A 251 -13.84 8.07 -0.41
C VAL A 251 -13.65 8.73 -1.77
N ALA A 252 -12.76 9.72 -1.85
CA ALA A 252 -12.28 10.30 -3.10
C ALA A 252 -10.84 10.81 -2.93
N ALA A 253 -10.08 10.93 -4.02
CA ALA A 253 -8.75 11.50 -4.05
C ALA A 253 -8.42 12.11 -5.43
N VAL A 254 -7.54 13.11 -5.44
CA VAL A 254 -7.00 13.75 -6.65
C VAL A 254 -5.49 13.94 -6.48
N VAL A 255 -4.73 13.83 -7.56
CA VAL A 255 -3.27 14.05 -7.56
C VAL A 255 -3.00 15.55 -7.72
N VAL A 256 -2.01 16.05 -6.99
CA VAL A 256 -1.57 17.47 -7.06
C VAL A 256 -0.25 17.58 -7.82
N ALA A 257 0.68 16.65 -7.58
CA ALA A 257 2.02 16.69 -8.16
C ALA A 257 2.70 15.31 -8.18
N GLU A 258 3.61 15.09 -9.14
CA GLU A 258 4.51 13.94 -9.21
C GLU A 258 5.98 14.37 -9.05
N ALA A 259 6.59 13.98 -7.93
CA ALA A 259 8.00 14.17 -7.68
C ALA A 259 8.83 12.94 -8.13
N PRO A 260 10.02 13.12 -8.73
CA PRO A 260 10.92 12.02 -9.10
C PRO A 260 11.46 11.20 -7.91
N TYR A 261 11.42 11.74 -6.69
CA TYR A 261 11.89 11.05 -5.49
C TYR A 261 11.13 11.48 -4.22
N ARG A 262 11.23 10.65 -3.18
CA ARG A 262 10.46 10.74 -1.93
C ARG A 262 10.56 12.08 -1.19
N GLN A 263 11.76 12.66 -1.15
CA GLN A 263 12.04 13.80 -0.30
C GLN A 263 11.37 15.08 -0.81
N LEU A 264 11.44 15.34 -2.11
CA LEU A 264 10.76 16.46 -2.77
C LEU A 264 9.23 16.36 -2.62
N ALA A 265 8.65 15.16 -2.74
CA ALA A 265 7.23 14.96 -2.37
C ALA A 265 6.97 15.32 -0.89
N GLY A 266 7.90 14.99 0.02
CA GLY A 266 7.84 15.36 1.43
C GLY A 266 7.90 16.85 1.70
N GLU A 267 8.73 17.59 0.96
CA GLU A 267 8.80 19.07 1.05
C GLU A 267 7.46 19.70 0.67
N MET A 268 6.87 19.25 -0.45
CA MET A 268 5.52 19.67 -0.85
C MET A 268 4.46 19.28 0.20
N GLU A 269 4.51 18.07 0.78
CA GLU A 269 3.62 17.67 1.88
C GLU A 269 3.75 18.57 3.11
N VAL A 270 4.97 19.03 3.43
CA VAL A 270 5.25 19.92 4.56
C VAL A 270 4.74 21.34 4.29
N ALA A 271 4.90 21.86 3.07
CA ALA A 271 4.32 23.15 2.67
C ALA A 271 2.78 23.13 2.79
N LEU A 272 2.14 22.08 2.25
CA LEU A 272 0.68 21.94 2.23
C LEU A 272 0.03 21.65 3.59
N LYS A 273 0.79 21.18 4.60
CA LYS A 273 0.29 21.02 5.99
C LYS A 273 -0.06 22.35 6.67
N GLY A 274 0.39 23.48 6.13
CA GLY A 274 -0.06 24.81 6.58
C GLY A 274 -1.50 25.13 6.16
N VAL A 275 -1.96 24.55 5.04
CA VAL A 275 -3.27 24.79 4.43
C VAL A 275 -4.28 23.72 4.87
N PHE A 276 -3.92 22.43 4.75
CA PHE A 276 -4.84 21.33 5.02
C PHE A 276 -4.67 20.72 6.42
N SER A 277 -5.79 20.49 7.11
CA SER A 277 -5.76 20.02 8.50
C SER A 277 -5.33 18.54 8.64
N ASP A 278 -4.25 18.30 9.39
CA ASP A 278 -3.66 16.96 9.61
C ASP A 278 -4.50 16.04 10.53
N ARG A 279 -5.51 16.57 11.24
CA ARG A 279 -6.19 15.85 12.33
C ARG A 279 -7.38 14.99 11.89
N THR A 280 -7.09 13.89 11.19
CA THR A 280 -8.10 12.84 10.92
C THR A 280 -8.43 12.03 12.17
N HIS A 281 -9.62 12.23 12.75
CA HIS A 281 -10.13 11.35 13.81
C HIS A 281 -10.59 10.01 13.20
N TRP A 282 -9.74 8.98 13.27
CA TRP A 282 -9.88 7.68 12.58
C TRP A 282 -11.26 7.00 12.68
N ARG A 283 -12.07 7.29 13.71
CA ARG A 283 -13.44 6.75 13.83
C ARG A 283 -14.39 7.31 12.76
N HIS A 284 -14.17 8.54 12.28
CA HIS A 284 -15.03 9.18 11.28
C HIS A 284 -14.80 8.56 9.90
N MET A 285 -13.56 8.14 9.59
CA MET A 285 -13.22 7.38 8.39
C MET A 285 -14.07 6.10 8.22
N LEU A 286 -14.50 5.47 9.33
CA LEU A 286 -15.32 4.25 9.31
C LEU A 286 -16.83 4.52 9.24
N LYS A 287 -17.26 5.79 9.26
CA LYS A 287 -18.64 6.17 8.96
C LYS A 287 -18.84 6.31 7.44
N SER A 288 -20.09 6.44 7.04
CA SER A 288 -20.44 6.88 5.69
C SER A 288 -19.96 8.31 5.48
N ALA A 289 -19.41 8.57 4.29
CA ALA A 289 -19.07 9.88 3.79
C ALA A 289 -19.33 9.87 2.28
N THR A 290 -19.96 10.92 1.78
CA THR A 290 -20.19 11.10 0.34
C THR A 290 -18.95 11.73 -0.28
N PRO A 291 -18.47 11.25 -1.44
CA PRO A 291 -17.42 11.95 -2.18
C PRO A 291 -17.90 13.35 -2.58
N ASP A 292 -17.03 14.34 -2.43
CA ASP A 292 -17.26 15.73 -2.84
C ASP A 292 -16.12 16.12 -3.79
N SER A 293 -16.40 16.05 -5.10
CA SER A 293 -15.40 16.30 -6.13
C SER A 293 -15.11 17.78 -6.31
N GLU A 294 -16.13 18.64 -6.15
CA GLU A 294 -15.98 20.10 -6.26
C GLU A 294 -15.05 20.62 -5.16
N ALA A 295 -15.33 20.26 -3.90
CA ALA A 295 -14.46 20.62 -2.77
C ALA A 295 -13.06 19.96 -2.80
N LEU A 296 -12.83 18.93 -3.62
CA LEU A 296 -11.50 18.36 -3.84
C LEU A 296 -10.72 19.09 -4.94
N LEU A 297 -11.39 19.65 -5.94
CA LEU A 297 -10.79 20.46 -7.01
C LEU A 297 -10.49 21.87 -6.53
N ASP A 298 -11.41 22.52 -5.80
CA ASP A 298 -11.13 23.79 -5.10
C ASP A 298 -9.89 23.66 -4.20
N ALA A 299 -9.79 22.53 -3.46
CA ALA A 299 -8.64 22.24 -2.63
C ALA A 299 -7.36 21.91 -3.45
N LYS A 300 -7.48 21.42 -4.69
CA LYS A 300 -6.34 21.23 -5.60
C LYS A 300 -5.80 22.60 -6.00
N ASP A 301 -6.65 23.53 -6.40
CA ASP A 301 -6.27 24.91 -6.74
C ASP A 301 -5.58 25.63 -5.56
N ASP A 302 -6.18 25.57 -4.36
CA ASP A 302 -5.56 26.05 -3.11
C ASP A 302 -4.15 25.45 -2.89
N ALA A 303 -3.95 24.17 -3.23
CA ALA A 303 -2.68 23.49 -3.08
C ALA A 303 -1.64 23.94 -4.12
N LEU A 304 -2.06 24.14 -5.37
CA LEU A 304 -1.19 24.63 -6.45
C LEU A 304 -0.72 26.07 -6.17
N GLU A 305 -1.64 26.96 -5.73
CA GLU A 305 -1.28 28.32 -5.30
C GLU A 305 -0.30 28.31 -4.11
N ALA A 306 -0.57 27.50 -3.09
CA ALA A 306 0.27 27.41 -1.90
C ALA A 306 1.68 26.82 -2.15
N LEU A 307 1.84 25.98 -3.17
CA LEU A 307 3.14 25.48 -3.61
C LEU A 307 3.88 26.53 -4.48
N GLY A 308 3.17 27.17 -5.42
CA GLY A 308 3.71 28.20 -6.30
C GLY A 308 4.77 27.70 -7.30
N MET A 309 5.33 28.64 -8.06
CA MET A 309 6.22 28.42 -9.22
C MET A 309 7.45 27.52 -8.95
N VAL A 310 7.90 27.38 -7.70
CA VAL A 310 9.06 26.53 -7.36
C VAL A 310 8.79 25.05 -7.64
N TYR A 311 7.53 24.62 -7.52
CA TYR A 311 7.11 23.23 -7.72
C TYR A 311 6.29 23.01 -9.01
N GLU A 312 6.00 24.08 -9.77
CA GLU A 312 5.24 24.05 -11.02
C GLU A 312 5.70 22.95 -12.02
N PRO A 313 7.01 22.66 -12.21
CA PRO A 313 7.46 21.57 -13.09
C PRO A 313 7.07 20.15 -12.64
N PHE A 314 6.44 19.99 -11.48
CA PHE A 314 5.99 18.73 -10.91
C PHE A 314 4.47 18.64 -10.78
N PHE A 315 3.72 19.70 -11.10
CA PHE A 315 2.26 19.72 -10.95
C PHE A 315 1.58 18.70 -11.89
N GLU A 316 0.46 18.15 -11.44
CA GLU A 316 -0.40 17.26 -12.24
C GLU A 316 -1.53 18.08 -12.87
N GLU A 317 -1.57 18.13 -14.20
CA GLU A 317 -2.56 18.90 -14.95
C GLU A 317 -3.94 18.21 -14.96
N ASP A 318 -4.02 16.90 -14.71
CA ASP A 318 -5.27 16.14 -14.73
C ASP A 318 -6.11 16.37 -13.45
N ASP A 319 -7.38 16.70 -13.64
CA ASP A 319 -8.40 16.90 -12.60
C ASP A 319 -9.23 15.64 -12.32
N GLU A 320 -8.73 14.44 -12.70
CA GLU A 320 -9.39 13.17 -12.40
C GLU A 320 -9.56 12.94 -10.88
N VAL A 321 -10.78 13.17 -10.39
CA VAL A 321 -11.17 12.81 -9.02
C VAL A 321 -11.57 11.32 -8.96
N HIS A 322 -10.64 10.48 -8.50
CA HIS A 322 -10.89 9.06 -8.33
C HIS A 322 -11.79 8.82 -7.10
N THR A 323 -13.00 8.30 -7.32
CA THR A 323 -13.94 7.91 -6.26
C THR A 323 -13.72 6.46 -5.82
N LEU A 324 -13.90 6.16 -4.53
CA LEU A 324 -13.65 4.85 -3.92
C LEU A 324 -14.86 4.31 -3.14
N HIS A 325 -15.40 3.19 -3.60
CA HIS A 325 -16.55 2.51 -3.00
C HIS A 325 -16.11 1.29 -2.18
N PHE A 326 -16.23 1.37 -0.86
CA PHE A 326 -15.84 0.29 0.05
C PHE A 326 -16.97 -0.74 0.22
N PRO A 327 -16.64 -2.04 0.38
CA PRO A 327 -17.63 -3.08 0.65
C PRO A 327 -18.07 -3.00 2.11
N VAL A 328 -19.10 -2.19 2.37
CA VAL A 328 -19.72 -2.01 3.69
C VAL A 328 -21.24 -2.03 3.52
N HIS A 329 -21.90 -3.08 4.01
CA HIS A 329 -23.35 -3.21 3.97
C HIS A 329 -24.04 -2.25 4.96
N HIS A 330 -23.41 -2.01 6.11
CA HIS A 330 -23.92 -1.11 7.15
C HIS A 330 -22.78 -0.42 7.89
N HIS A 331 -22.82 0.92 7.95
CA HIS A 331 -21.88 1.71 8.75
C HIS A 331 -22.37 1.81 10.19
N PRO A 332 -21.55 1.51 11.22
CA PRO A 332 -21.98 1.56 12.61
C PRO A 332 -22.05 2.99 13.13
N ASP A 333 -23.15 3.33 13.80
CA ASP A 333 -23.36 4.65 14.44
C ASP A 333 -22.25 4.98 15.43
N LYS A 334 -21.81 3.94 16.18
CA LYS A 334 -20.82 4.00 17.24
C LYS A 334 -19.70 2.97 17.02
N VAL A 335 -18.53 3.46 16.67
CA VAL A 335 -17.32 2.66 16.42
C VAL A 335 -16.61 2.30 17.74
N THR A 336 -16.54 1.00 18.06
CA THR A 336 -15.83 0.47 19.24
C THR A 336 -14.59 -0.35 18.82
N SER A 337 -13.39 0.14 19.10
CA SER A 337 -12.15 -0.58 18.75
C SER A 337 -11.94 -1.80 19.64
N THR A 338 -11.83 -2.98 19.01
CA THR A 338 -11.44 -4.23 19.67
C THR A 338 -9.96 -4.49 19.47
N LYS A 339 -9.26 -4.87 20.55
CA LYS A 339 -7.87 -5.30 20.55
C LYS A 339 -7.78 -6.75 21.03
N LEU A 340 -7.19 -7.63 20.23
CA LEU A 340 -7.17 -9.06 20.49
C LEU A 340 -6.31 -9.43 21.71
N GLU A 341 -5.36 -8.58 22.10
CA GLU A 341 -4.57 -8.78 23.34
C GLU A 341 -5.42 -8.57 24.61
N LYS A 342 -6.58 -7.93 24.50
CA LYS A 342 -7.54 -7.73 25.61
C LYS A 342 -8.80 -8.59 25.50
N VAL A 343 -9.26 -8.79 24.27
CA VAL A 343 -10.46 -9.56 23.94
C VAL A 343 -10.04 -10.59 22.89
N PRO A 344 -9.52 -11.77 23.31
CA PRO A 344 -8.84 -12.70 22.41
C PRO A 344 -9.74 -13.38 21.39
N VAL A 345 -11.06 -13.22 21.49
CA VAL A 345 -12.01 -13.71 20.49
C VAL A 345 -12.98 -12.58 20.14
N ILE A 346 -13.07 -12.26 18.85
CA ILE A 346 -14.17 -11.48 18.27
C ILE A 346 -14.98 -12.41 17.36
N SER A 347 -16.31 -12.36 17.48
CA SER A 347 -17.23 -13.18 16.69
C SER A 347 -18.53 -12.42 16.47
N GLY A 348 -19.21 -12.76 15.37
CA GLY A 348 -20.45 -12.16 14.91
C GLY A 348 -20.40 -11.96 13.40
N LYS A 349 -21.52 -11.52 12.83
CA LYS A 349 -21.64 -11.13 11.43
C LYS A 349 -20.72 -9.97 11.05
N LEU A 350 -19.89 -10.19 10.03
CA LEU A 350 -19.03 -9.16 9.42
C LEU A 350 -19.88 -8.31 8.46
N VAL A 351 -20.00 -7.00 8.70
CA VAL A 351 -20.83 -6.10 7.87
C VAL A 351 -20.05 -5.21 6.92
N GLY A 352 -18.72 -5.19 7.00
CA GLY A 352 -17.89 -4.50 6.03
C GLY A 352 -16.41 -4.41 6.34
N VAL A 353 -15.67 -3.90 5.35
CA VAL A 353 -14.23 -3.60 5.45
C VAL A 353 -13.94 -2.22 4.86
N LYS A 354 -13.22 -1.38 5.61
CA LYS A 354 -12.74 -0.06 5.14
C LYS A 354 -11.33 0.22 5.66
N GLY A 355 -10.43 0.59 4.75
CA GLY A 355 -9.00 0.68 5.05
C GLY A 355 -8.43 -0.66 5.51
N GLN A 356 -7.89 -0.69 6.73
CA GLN A 356 -7.38 -1.90 7.39
C GLN A 356 -8.28 -2.33 8.56
N TYR A 357 -9.57 -1.95 8.53
CA TYR A 357 -10.55 -2.27 9.58
C TYR A 357 -11.61 -3.24 9.08
N TRP A 358 -11.82 -4.31 9.83
CA TRP A 358 -13.03 -5.15 9.76
C TRP A 358 -14.09 -4.62 10.72
N MET A 359 -15.35 -4.73 10.34
CA MET A 359 -16.49 -4.10 11.03
C MET A 359 -17.60 -5.12 11.26
N TRP A 360 -18.01 -5.30 12.50
CA TRP A 360 -19.10 -6.21 12.90
C TRP A 360 -20.43 -5.47 13.08
N GLU A 361 -21.53 -6.20 12.98
CA GLU A 361 -22.90 -5.65 13.05
C GLU A 361 -23.18 -4.88 14.35
N ASP A 362 -22.54 -5.27 15.46
CA ASP A 362 -22.65 -4.60 16.77
C ASP A 362 -21.76 -3.34 16.95
N GLY A 363 -21.09 -2.89 15.88
CA GLY A 363 -20.23 -1.71 15.89
C GLY A 363 -18.83 -1.93 16.47
N ARG A 364 -18.46 -3.17 16.83
CA ARG A 364 -17.05 -3.50 17.06
C ARG A 364 -16.25 -3.45 15.76
N VAL A 365 -15.04 -2.90 15.84
CA VAL A 365 -14.10 -2.84 14.72
C VAL A 365 -12.73 -3.37 15.11
N TRP A 366 -12.10 -4.12 14.21
CA TRP A 366 -10.77 -4.70 14.40
C TRP A 366 -9.80 -4.13 13.36
N ASN A 367 -8.72 -3.49 13.82
CA ASN A 367 -7.66 -2.99 12.93
C ASN A 367 -6.67 -4.12 12.66
N VAL A 368 -6.72 -4.71 11.46
CA VAL A 368 -5.89 -5.84 11.03
C VAL A 368 -4.40 -5.47 11.07
N ARG A 369 -4.04 -4.30 10.54
CA ARG A 369 -2.66 -3.80 10.47
C ARG A 369 -2.04 -3.62 11.86
N ALA A 370 -2.81 -3.14 12.84
CA ALA A 370 -2.35 -2.98 14.22
C ALA A 370 -2.02 -4.32 14.93
N HIS A 371 -2.52 -5.45 14.42
CA HIS A 371 -2.25 -6.79 14.93
C HIS A 371 -1.28 -7.58 14.02
N ALA A 372 -0.53 -6.91 13.13
CA ALA A 372 0.46 -7.57 12.28
C ALA A 372 1.47 -8.40 13.10
N GLY A 373 1.65 -9.66 12.72
CA GLY A 373 2.49 -10.63 13.43
C GLY A 373 1.74 -11.50 14.46
N SER A 374 0.57 -11.09 14.94
CA SER A 374 -0.27 -11.90 15.83
C SER A 374 -0.77 -13.16 15.12
N ARG A 375 -0.61 -14.34 15.73
CA ARG A 375 -1.13 -15.61 15.20
C ARG A 375 -2.58 -15.80 15.60
N VAL A 376 -3.47 -15.83 14.62
CA VAL A 376 -4.92 -15.96 14.79
C VAL A 376 -5.45 -17.18 14.03
N GLU A 377 -6.55 -17.71 14.52
CA GLU A 377 -7.47 -18.57 13.79
C GLU A 377 -8.64 -17.70 13.30
N ILE A 378 -9.07 -17.90 12.05
CA ILE A 378 -10.26 -17.28 11.47
C ILE A 378 -11.19 -18.41 11.02
N VAL A 379 -12.47 -18.30 11.38
CA VAL A 379 -13.53 -19.22 10.99
C VAL A 379 -14.65 -18.41 10.37
N VAL A 380 -15.11 -18.82 9.17
CA VAL A 380 -16.24 -18.21 8.44
C VAL A 380 -17.26 -19.31 8.16
N SER A 381 -18.53 -19.08 8.49
CA SER A 381 -19.61 -20.10 8.56
C SER A 381 -20.95 -19.62 8.03
#